data_AF-A0A9Q0SKQ2-F1
#
_entry.id   AF-A0A9Q0SKQ2-F1
#
_cell.length_a   1.000
_cell.length_b   1.000
_cell.length_c   1.000
_cell.angle_alpha   90.00
_cell.angle_beta   90.00
_cell.angle_gamma   90.00
#
_symmetry.space_group_name_H-M   'P 1'
#
loop_
_entity.id
_entity.type
_entity.pdbx_description
1 polymer ?
#
loop_
_entity_poly.entity_id
_entity_poly.type
_entity_poly.pdbx_seq_one_letter_code
_entity_poly.pdbx_strand_id
1 'polypeptide(L)'
;MLPWPSPQDELDRAAKVANWLPSGLRCALPENTEGDLQNLALAGHSRGGYIAFALALGLADVALEVNFSALIGVDPVAGSSKNGQLKPKILHDESCSFNISIPVAIIGTGLGNTSVIPCAPDGVSHTEMFNECRPPCSHFVTTDYGHMDVLDDNIGLDGWAARTMCKGSGRGFRRDLMRKTVGGIFVAFLEAIFKGNYKEYNNILQNPKYFAPAKLDPVQNKSEGSSCSSLSAMSMPAFAS
;
A
#
# COMPACT_ATOMS: atom_id res chain seq x y z
N MET A 1 -1.71 -10.47 28.18
CA MET A 1 -1.65 -9.97 26.79
C MET A 1 -2.30 -8.60 26.82
N LEU A 2 -1.55 -7.52 26.55
CA LEU A 2 -2.16 -6.19 26.41
C LEU A 2 -3.13 -6.25 25.21
N PRO A 3 -4.32 -5.63 25.28
CA PRO A 3 -5.20 -5.57 24.14
C PRO A 3 -4.48 -4.86 22.98
N TRP A 4 -4.70 -5.34 21.76
CA TRP A 4 -4.20 -4.66 20.56
C TRP A 4 -4.71 -3.21 20.56
N PRO A 5 -3.86 -2.22 20.24
CA PRO A 5 -4.29 -0.83 20.15
C PRO A 5 -5.50 -0.69 19.22
N SER A 6 -6.39 0.26 19.51
CA SER A 6 -7.50 0.54 18.59
C SER A 6 -6.94 1.13 17.27
N PRO A 7 -7.69 1.07 16.16
CA PRO A 7 -7.19 1.66 14.91
C PRO A 7 -7.01 3.17 15.01
N GLN A 8 -7.81 3.87 15.82
CA GLN A 8 -7.59 5.29 16.11
C GLN A 8 -6.28 5.50 16.89
N ASP A 9 -5.98 4.67 17.89
CA ASP A 9 -4.71 4.78 18.64
C ASP A 9 -3.49 4.59 17.73
N GLU A 10 -3.56 3.65 16.78
CA GLU A 10 -2.49 3.43 15.80
C GLU A 10 -2.35 4.61 14.84
N LEU A 11 -3.47 5.16 14.39
CA LEU A 11 -3.52 6.32 13.51
C LEU A 11 -2.89 7.55 14.17
N ASP A 12 -3.27 7.84 15.41
CA ASP A 12 -2.70 8.94 16.19
C ASP A 12 -1.22 8.72 16.51
N ARG A 13 -0.80 7.46 16.73
CA ARG A 13 0.62 7.12 16.90
C ARG A 13 1.40 7.33 15.61
N ALA A 14 0.85 6.96 14.46
CA ALA A 14 1.47 7.20 13.16
C ALA A 14 1.63 8.70 12.90
N ALA A 15 0.61 9.51 13.19
CA ALA A 15 0.68 10.98 13.13
C ALA A 15 1.76 11.55 14.06
N LYS A 16 1.83 11.07 15.32
CA LYS A 16 2.87 11.49 16.28
C LYS A 16 4.28 11.15 15.79
N VAL A 17 4.47 9.97 15.19
CA VAL A 17 5.77 9.59 14.59
C VAL A 17 6.11 10.51 13.42
N ALA A 18 5.13 10.81 12.55
CA ALA A 18 5.32 11.73 11.42
C ALA A 18 5.75 13.14 11.89
N ASN A 19 5.06 13.70 12.89
CA ASN A 19 5.40 15.01 13.47
C ASN A 19 6.72 15.01 14.26
N TRP A 20 7.19 13.84 14.71
CA TRP A 20 8.49 13.71 15.35
C TRP A 20 9.65 13.80 14.35
N LEU A 21 9.44 13.47 13.07
CA LEU A 21 10.51 13.40 12.06
C LEU A 21 11.35 14.70 11.95
N PRO A 22 10.77 15.91 11.88
CA PRO A 22 11.55 17.16 11.74
C PRO A 22 12.55 17.42 12.86
N SER A 23 12.22 17.01 14.09
CA SER A 23 13.06 17.29 15.27
C SER A 23 13.88 16.08 15.72
N GLY A 24 13.38 14.87 15.46
CA GLY A 24 13.92 13.65 16.04
C GLY A 24 14.65 12.72 15.07
N LEU A 25 14.32 12.74 13.77
CA LEU A 25 14.88 11.80 12.80
C LEU A 25 16.40 11.84 12.77
N ARG A 26 17.00 13.04 12.84
CA ARG A 26 18.47 13.22 12.86
C ARG A 26 19.16 12.40 13.94
N CYS A 27 18.54 12.24 15.10
CA CYS A 27 19.10 11.48 16.22
C CYS A 27 19.01 9.97 16.03
N ALA A 28 18.19 9.48 15.10
CA ALA A 28 18.05 8.07 14.77
C ALA A 28 18.83 7.66 13.51
N LEU A 29 19.37 8.61 12.77
CA LEU A 29 20.15 8.36 11.56
C LEU A 29 21.66 8.20 11.87
N PRO A 30 22.41 7.50 11.02
CA PRO A 30 23.88 7.47 11.11
C PRO A 30 24.50 8.86 11.04
N GLU A 31 25.70 9.02 11.58
CA GLU A 31 26.46 10.27 11.46
C GLU A 31 26.55 10.73 10.00
N ASN A 32 26.40 12.04 9.78
CA ASN A 32 26.42 12.69 8.46
C ASN A 32 25.30 12.24 7.49
N THR A 33 24.20 11.69 8.00
CA THR A 33 22.99 11.39 7.21
C THR A 33 21.87 12.36 7.59
N GLU A 34 21.25 12.99 6.59
CA GLU A 34 20.08 13.85 6.77
C GLU A 34 18.86 13.24 6.05
N GLY A 35 17.70 13.29 6.70
CA GLY A 35 16.45 12.86 6.09
C GLY A 35 15.85 13.98 5.24
N ASP A 36 15.43 13.65 4.01
CA ASP A 36 14.72 14.58 3.14
C ASP A 36 13.21 14.56 3.46
N LEU A 37 12.75 15.57 4.19
CA LEU A 37 11.34 15.71 4.56
C LEU A 37 10.49 16.39 3.48
N GLN A 38 11.09 16.87 2.38
CA GLN A 38 10.34 17.31 1.21
C GLN A 38 9.87 16.10 0.37
N ASN A 39 10.62 14.99 0.44
CA ASN A 39 10.33 13.74 -0.24
C ASN A 39 9.97 12.63 0.76
N LEU A 40 8.87 12.84 1.51
CA LEU A 40 8.41 11.92 2.54
C LEU A 40 7.33 10.97 2.00
N ALA A 41 7.59 9.65 2.04
CA ALA A 41 6.59 8.63 1.69
C ALA A 41 5.91 8.07 2.93
N LEU A 42 4.61 7.80 2.82
CA LEU A 42 3.84 7.03 3.79
C LEU A 42 3.53 5.65 3.22
N ALA A 43 3.73 4.61 4.02
CA ALA A 43 3.44 3.26 3.57
C ALA A 43 3.03 2.32 4.71
N GLY A 44 2.29 1.28 4.36
CA GLY A 44 1.93 0.24 5.32
C GLY A 44 1.42 -1.04 4.67
N HIS A 45 1.54 -2.14 5.40
CA HIS A 45 1.01 -3.44 5.03
C HIS A 45 -0.26 -3.77 5.81
N SER A 46 -1.23 -4.48 5.21
CA SER A 46 -2.43 -4.97 5.90
C SER A 46 -3.21 -3.84 6.59
N ARG A 47 -3.56 -4.01 7.87
CA ARG A 47 -4.11 -2.95 8.72
C ARG A 47 -3.24 -1.70 8.75
N GLY A 48 -1.92 -1.83 8.72
CA GLY A 48 -1.00 -0.69 8.59
C GLY A 48 -1.14 0.06 7.27
N GLY A 49 -1.51 -0.63 6.18
CA GLY A 49 -1.88 0.00 4.92
C GLY A 49 -3.16 0.82 5.05
N TYR A 50 -4.17 0.30 5.76
CA TYR A 50 -5.34 1.10 6.14
C TYR A 50 -4.96 2.34 6.96
N ILE A 51 -4.07 2.20 7.96
CA ILE A 51 -3.61 3.33 8.76
C ILE A 51 -2.91 4.37 7.88
N ALA A 52 -2.08 3.95 6.91
CA ALA A 52 -1.44 4.84 5.95
C ALA A 52 -2.47 5.64 5.13
N PHE A 53 -3.52 4.98 4.62
CA PHE A 53 -4.60 5.65 3.91
C PHE A 53 -5.41 6.60 4.80
N ALA A 54 -5.81 6.16 5.99
CA ALA A 54 -6.55 6.98 6.93
C ALA A 54 -5.77 8.22 7.36
N LEU A 55 -4.45 8.10 7.52
CA LEU A 55 -3.57 9.22 7.83
C LEU A 55 -3.44 10.20 6.65
N ALA A 56 -3.28 9.68 5.42
CA ALA A 56 -3.25 10.51 4.22
C ALA A 56 -4.58 11.23 3.95
N LEU A 57 -5.71 10.67 4.42
CA LEU A 57 -7.03 11.30 4.39
C LEU A 57 -7.23 12.35 5.50
N GLY A 58 -6.26 12.53 6.41
CA GLY A 58 -6.33 13.51 7.49
C GLY A 58 -7.28 13.11 8.62
N LEU A 59 -7.47 11.81 8.86
CA LEU A 59 -8.44 11.30 9.84
C LEU A 59 -7.85 11.07 11.25
N ALA A 60 -6.59 11.44 11.48
CA ALA A 60 -5.99 11.37 12.80
C ALA A 60 -6.55 12.49 13.71
N ASP A 61 -6.68 12.22 15.01
CA ASP A 61 -7.05 13.24 16.00
C ASP A 61 -5.88 14.18 16.31
N VAL A 62 -4.67 13.77 15.90
CA VAL A 62 -3.44 14.56 15.96
C VAL A 62 -3.24 15.28 14.62
N ALA A 63 -3.20 16.61 14.64
CA ALA A 63 -2.90 17.41 13.46
C ALA A 63 -1.51 17.09 12.91
N LEU A 64 -1.41 16.84 11.60
CA LEU A 64 -0.14 16.61 10.93
C LEU A 64 0.62 17.92 10.70
N GLU A 65 1.91 17.90 11.02
CA GLU A 65 2.85 19.02 10.83
C GLU A 65 3.79 18.79 9.62
N VAL A 66 3.69 17.61 9.01
CA VAL A 66 4.47 17.21 7.83
C VAL A 66 3.55 16.92 6.66
N ASN A 67 4.06 17.12 5.45
CA ASN A 67 3.38 16.73 4.22
C ASN A 67 3.99 15.42 3.71
N PHE A 68 3.13 14.49 3.30
CA PHE A 68 3.56 13.33 2.52
C PHE A 68 3.58 13.71 1.04
N SER A 69 4.51 13.13 0.30
CA SER A 69 4.68 13.32 -1.15
C SER A 69 4.27 12.08 -1.94
N ALA A 70 4.15 10.92 -1.28
CA ALA A 70 3.75 9.66 -1.90
C ALA A 70 3.08 8.72 -0.88
N LEU A 71 2.16 7.87 -1.33
CA LEU A 71 1.46 6.87 -0.52
C LEU A 71 1.61 5.46 -1.13
N ILE A 72 1.95 4.47 -0.30
CA ILE A 72 2.08 3.07 -0.75
C ILE A 72 1.30 2.12 0.18
N GLY A 73 0.29 1.46 -0.36
CA GLY A 73 -0.45 0.40 0.34
C GLY A 73 0.00 -0.99 -0.10
N VAL A 74 0.57 -1.78 0.80
CA VAL A 74 0.92 -3.18 0.53
C VAL A 74 -0.19 -4.07 1.07
N ASP A 75 -0.98 -4.64 0.18
CA ASP A 75 -2.15 -5.46 0.47
C ASP A 75 -3.00 -4.89 1.62
N PRO A 76 -3.41 -3.61 1.53
CA PRO A 76 -4.05 -2.92 2.64
C PRO A 76 -5.43 -3.50 2.94
N VAL A 77 -5.80 -3.49 4.23
CA VAL A 77 -7.05 -4.10 4.72
C VAL A 77 -7.76 -3.14 5.67
N ALA A 78 -8.97 -2.71 5.28
CA ALA A 78 -9.79 -1.74 5.99
C ALA A 78 -10.84 -2.37 6.92
N GLY A 79 -10.81 -3.68 7.15
CA GLY A 79 -11.78 -4.37 8.01
C GLY A 79 -11.86 -5.87 7.79
N SER A 80 -12.85 -6.49 8.42
CA SER A 80 -13.14 -7.93 8.23
C SER A 80 -14.22 -8.18 7.18
N SER A 81 -14.99 -7.15 6.82
CA SER A 81 -16.02 -7.15 5.78
C SER A 81 -16.49 -5.72 5.53
N LYS A 82 -17.26 -5.49 4.46
CA LYS A 82 -17.89 -4.18 4.15
C LYS A 82 -18.66 -3.57 5.34
N ASN A 83 -19.37 -4.40 6.12
CA ASN A 83 -20.09 -3.96 7.33
C ASN A 83 -19.20 -3.93 8.57
N GLY A 84 -18.05 -4.61 8.54
CA GLY A 84 -17.05 -4.71 9.60
C GLY A 84 -15.78 -3.88 9.32
N GLN A 85 -15.93 -2.72 8.69
CA GLN A 85 -14.82 -1.78 8.51
C GLN A 85 -14.25 -1.30 9.84
N LEU A 86 -12.94 -1.06 9.86
CA LEU A 86 -12.25 -0.36 10.94
C LEU A 86 -12.80 1.07 11.07
N LYS A 87 -12.63 1.66 12.26
CA LYS A 87 -12.96 3.06 12.52
C LYS A 87 -11.67 3.89 12.58
N PRO A 88 -11.61 5.07 11.94
CA PRO A 88 -12.64 5.68 11.09
C PRO A 88 -12.85 4.92 9.78
N LYS A 89 -14.10 4.88 9.29
CA LYS A 89 -14.38 4.25 7.99
C LYS A 89 -13.76 5.10 6.89
N ILE A 90 -13.04 4.46 5.98
CA ILE A 90 -12.46 5.14 4.82
C ILE A 90 -13.14 4.73 3.51
N LEU A 91 -13.71 3.52 3.43
CA LEU A 91 -14.35 3.03 2.20
C LEU A 91 -15.85 3.37 2.20
N HIS A 92 -16.29 3.96 1.10
CA HIS A 92 -17.65 4.43 0.85
C HIS A 92 -18.29 3.78 -0.39
N ASP A 93 -17.59 2.87 -1.05
CA ASP A 93 -18.02 2.22 -2.31
C ASP A 93 -18.28 3.21 -3.45
N GLU A 94 -17.60 4.36 -3.42
CA GLU A 94 -17.71 5.42 -4.42
C GLU A 94 -16.38 5.59 -5.15
N SER A 95 -16.39 5.44 -6.48
CA SER A 95 -15.18 5.61 -7.31
C SER A 95 -14.58 7.00 -7.09
N CYS A 96 -13.26 7.06 -6.87
CA CYS A 96 -12.54 8.32 -6.66
C CYS A 96 -13.03 9.19 -5.47
N SER A 97 -13.60 8.57 -4.44
CA SER A 97 -14.03 9.26 -3.22
C SER A 97 -12.86 9.83 -2.40
N PHE A 98 -11.68 9.20 -2.44
CA PHE A 98 -10.54 9.58 -1.62
C PHE A 98 -10.02 10.97 -1.98
N ASN A 99 -10.04 11.87 -1.02
CA ASN A 99 -9.48 13.20 -1.15
C ASN A 99 -7.97 13.21 -0.86
N ILE A 100 -7.23 12.37 -1.58
CA ILE A 100 -5.77 12.25 -1.49
C ILE A 100 -5.19 12.87 -2.76
N SER A 101 -4.37 13.92 -2.61
CA SER A 101 -3.78 14.68 -3.73
C SER A 101 -2.39 14.22 -4.13
N ILE A 102 -1.84 13.21 -3.45
CA ILE A 102 -0.49 12.67 -3.70
C ILE A 102 -0.56 11.37 -4.50
N PRO A 103 0.48 11.05 -5.30
CA PRO A 103 0.53 9.79 -6.02
C PRO A 103 0.42 8.57 -5.09
N VAL A 104 -0.33 7.55 -5.54
CA VAL A 104 -0.60 6.34 -4.77
C VAL A 104 -0.20 5.07 -5.53
N ALA A 105 0.57 4.19 -4.91
CA ALA A 105 0.81 2.83 -5.40
C ALA A 105 0.18 1.79 -4.46
N ILE A 106 -0.65 0.90 -4.99
CA ILE A 106 -1.28 -0.19 -4.24
C ILE A 106 -0.74 -1.52 -4.77
N ILE A 107 -0.21 -2.36 -3.88
CA ILE A 107 0.38 -3.64 -4.23
C ILE A 107 -0.39 -4.75 -3.50
N GLY A 108 -1.44 -5.28 -4.13
CA GLY A 108 -2.32 -6.31 -3.58
C GLY A 108 -1.81 -7.75 -3.77
N THR A 109 -2.44 -8.69 -3.07
CA THR A 109 -2.17 -10.13 -3.21
C THR A 109 -3.33 -10.88 -3.85
N GLY A 110 -3.05 -11.87 -4.70
CA GLY A 110 -4.10 -12.64 -5.37
C GLY A 110 -4.75 -13.74 -4.51
N LEU A 111 -4.12 -14.14 -3.40
CA LEU A 111 -4.63 -15.20 -2.53
C LEU A 111 -5.25 -14.69 -1.22
N GLY A 112 -5.16 -13.39 -0.93
CA GLY A 112 -5.59 -12.79 0.35
C GLY A 112 -7.05 -13.01 0.72
N ASN A 113 -7.94 -13.16 -0.27
CA ASN A 113 -9.38 -13.39 -0.10
C ASN A 113 -9.80 -14.88 -0.14
N THR A 114 -8.87 -15.81 -0.36
CA THR A 114 -9.21 -17.20 -0.77
C THR A 114 -9.19 -18.26 0.35
N SER A 115 -9.27 -17.86 1.63
CA SER A 115 -9.38 -18.75 2.80
C SER A 115 -10.77 -18.72 3.45
N VAL A 116 -11.08 -19.71 4.30
CA VAL A 116 -12.35 -19.78 5.07
C VAL A 116 -12.56 -18.53 5.92
N ILE A 117 -11.48 -17.98 6.47
CA ILE A 117 -11.42 -16.64 7.06
C ILE A 117 -10.38 -15.87 6.23
N PRO A 118 -10.80 -14.98 5.31
CA PRO A 118 -9.89 -14.23 4.45
C PRO A 118 -9.07 -13.22 5.26
N CYS A 119 -7.81 -13.05 4.89
CA CYS A 119 -6.93 -12.06 5.52
C CYS A 119 -7.00 -10.69 4.84
N ALA A 120 -7.37 -10.67 3.56
CA ALA A 120 -7.75 -9.47 2.82
C ALA A 120 -9.11 -9.74 2.14
N PRO A 121 -10.24 -9.57 2.86
CA PRO A 121 -11.57 -9.85 2.32
C PRO A 121 -11.98 -8.84 1.25
N ASP A 122 -12.71 -9.32 0.25
CA ASP A 122 -13.41 -8.47 -0.72
C ASP A 122 -14.32 -7.46 -0.01
N GLY A 123 -14.45 -6.26 -0.58
CA GLY A 123 -15.20 -5.15 0.00
C GLY A 123 -14.42 -4.30 1.01
N VAL A 124 -13.21 -4.71 1.42
CA VAL A 124 -12.34 -3.96 2.35
C VAL A 124 -10.85 -4.11 2.04
N SER A 125 -10.49 -4.46 0.81
CA SER A 125 -9.13 -4.83 0.41
C SER A 125 -8.47 -3.77 -0.49
N HIS A 126 -7.29 -4.13 -1.01
CA HIS A 126 -6.55 -3.39 -2.03
C HIS A 126 -7.40 -2.99 -3.25
N THR A 127 -8.39 -3.82 -3.65
CA THR A 127 -9.25 -3.54 -4.80
C THR A 127 -10.17 -2.34 -4.54
N GLU A 128 -10.82 -2.30 -3.37
CA GLU A 128 -11.68 -1.18 -2.98
C GLU A 128 -10.87 0.10 -2.78
N MET A 129 -9.69 0.00 -2.14
CA MET A 129 -8.81 1.16 -2.02
C MET A 129 -8.40 1.72 -3.39
N PHE A 130 -8.07 0.86 -4.35
CA PHE A 130 -7.76 1.33 -5.70
C PHE A 130 -8.98 1.97 -6.36
N ASN A 131 -10.18 1.42 -6.20
CA ASN A 131 -11.40 1.99 -6.79
C ASN A 131 -11.67 3.40 -6.25
N GLU A 132 -11.51 3.61 -4.94
CA GLU A 132 -11.77 4.88 -4.27
C GLU A 132 -10.63 5.90 -4.43
N CYS A 133 -9.41 5.46 -4.78
CA CYS A 133 -8.31 6.36 -5.11
C CYS A 133 -8.60 7.25 -6.33
N ARG A 134 -8.24 8.53 -6.20
CA ARG A 134 -8.12 9.47 -7.33
C ARG A 134 -6.82 9.25 -8.10
N PRO A 135 -6.75 9.64 -9.38
CA PRO A 135 -5.49 9.71 -10.10
C PRO A 135 -4.53 10.77 -9.49
N PRO A 136 -3.19 10.58 -9.55
CA PRO A 136 -2.50 9.41 -10.10
C PRO A 136 -2.45 8.24 -9.12
N CYS A 137 -2.98 7.09 -9.53
CA CYS A 137 -2.99 5.88 -8.70
C CYS A 137 -2.75 4.62 -9.52
N SER A 138 -1.86 3.76 -9.06
CA SER A 138 -1.60 2.47 -9.72
C SER A 138 -1.86 1.30 -8.78
N HIS A 139 -2.24 0.17 -9.36
CA HIS A 139 -2.58 -1.06 -8.65
C HIS A 139 -1.91 -2.26 -9.31
N PHE A 140 -1.19 -3.03 -8.51
CA PHE A 140 -0.46 -4.23 -8.93
C PHE A 140 -0.92 -5.39 -8.06
N VAL A 141 -1.24 -6.54 -8.66
CA VAL A 141 -1.64 -7.73 -7.88
C VAL A 141 -0.63 -8.85 -8.10
N THR A 142 0.04 -9.29 -7.03
CA THR A 142 0.89 -10.47 -7.05
C THR A 142 0.03 -11.73 -7.01
N THR A 143 -0.35 -12.23 -8.19
CA THR A 143 -1.45 -13.20 -8.38
C THR A 143 -1.30 -14.48 -7.56
N ASP A 144 -0.08 -15.02 -7.49
CA ASP A 144 0.17 -16.34 -6.89
C ASP A 144 0.58 -16.30 -5.42
N TYR A 145 0.51 -15.12 -4.80
CA TYR A 145 0.97 -14.89 -3.43
C TYR A 145 -0.18 -14.47 -2.52
N GLY A 146 0.01 -14.74 -1.23
CA GLY A 146 -0.95 -14.40 -0.19
C GLY A 146 -0.50 -13.28 0.73
N HIS A 147 -1.44 -12.82 1.54
CA HIS A 147 -1.34 -11.66 2.41
C HIS A 147 -0.04 -11.58 3.24
N MET A 148 0.44 -12.73 3.70
CA MET A 148 1.58 -12.83 4.63
C MET A 148 2.90 -13.13 3.92
N ASP A 149 2.91 -13.30 2.59
CA ASP A 149 4.13 -13.68 1.86
C ASP A 149 5.15 -12.55 1.71
N VAL A 150 4.71 -11.30 1.91
CA VAL A 150 5.58 -10.11 1.86
C VAL A 150 6.40 -9.93 3.13
N LEU A 151 5.93 -10.44 4.27
CA LEU A 151 6.62 -10.27 5.55
C LEU A 151 7.96 -11.00 5.56
N ASP A 152 8.87 -10.58 6.44
CA ASP A 152 10.16 -11.23 6.66
C ASP A 152 10.03 -12.71 7.08
N ASP A 153 11.16 -13.42 7.11
CA ASP A 153 11.15 -14.83 7.52
C ASP A 153 10.99 -14.99 9.03
N ASN A 154 11.44 -14.01 9.82
CA ASN A 154 11.33 -14.01 11.27
C ASN A 154 10.24 -13.03 11.73
N ILE A 155 9.01 -13.51 11.83
CA ILE A 155 7.81 -12.71 12.15
C ILE A 155 7.32 -12.91 13.59
N GLY A 156 8.14 -13.49 14.46
CA GLY A 156 7.76 -13.85 15.82
C GLY A 156 6.64 -14.90 15.89
N LEU A 157 6.19 -15.21 17.10
CA LEU A 157 5.14 -16.22 17.33
C LEU A 157 3.78 -15.76 16.78
N ASP A 158 3.40 -14.51 17.03
CA ASP A 158 2.12 -13.96 16.57
C ASP A 158 2.05 -13.87 15.05
N GLY A 159 3.13 -13.44 14.40
CA GLY A 159 3.20 -13.42 12.94
C GLY A 159 3.19 -14.82 12.34
N TRP A 160 3.85 -15.80 12.98
CA TRP A 160 3.80 -17.19 12.54
C TRP A 160 2.37 -17.76 12.62
N ALA A 161 1.67 -17.51 13.73
CA ALA A 161 0.28 -17.91 13.89
C ALA A 161 -0.63 -17.26 12.82
N ALA A 162 -0.55 -15.94 12.64
CA ALA A 162 -1.29 -15.23 11.59
C ALA A 162 -1.01 -15.81 10.20
N ARG A 163 0.25 -16.14 9.92
CA ARG A 163 0.66 -16.75 8.67
C ARG A 163 0.12 -18.16 8.44
N THR A 164 -0.11 -18.94 9.48
CA THR A 164 -0.76 -20.26 9.34
C THR A 164 -2.26 -20.15 9.03
N MET A 165 -2.90 -19.03 9.40
CA MET A 165 -4.33 -18.81 9.15
C MET A 165 -4.60 -18.23 7.76
N CYS A 166 -3.70 -17.36 7.28
CA CYS A 166 -3.81 -16.79 5.94
C CYS A 166 -3.37 -17.79 4.88
N LYS A 167 -4.14 -17.89 3.79
CA LYS A 167 -3.64 -18.62 2.62
C LYS A 167 -2.44 -17.88 2.05
N GLY A 168 -1.30 -18.55 2.04
CA GLY A 168 -0.09 -18.09 1.37
C GLY A 168 0.13 -18.81 0.05
N SER A 169 1.20 -18.44 -0.62
CA SER A 169 1.76 -19.17 -1.75
C SER A 169 2.05 -20.63 -1.35
N GLY A 170 1.72 -21.54 -2.26
CA GLY A 170 1.81 -22.99 -2.01
C GLY A 170 3.25 -23.51 -1.88
N ARG A 171 3.40 -24.80 -1.56
CA ARG A 171 4.71 -25.46 -1.59
C ARG A 171 5.38 -25.26 -2.95
N GLY A 172 6.67 -24.89 -2.94
CA GLY A 172 7.45 -24.63 -4.16
C GLY A 172 7.49 -23.16 -4.58
N PHE A 173 6.63 -22.30 -4.03
CA PHE A 173 6.71 -20.86 -4.27
C PHE A 173 7.79 -20.20 -3.41
N ARG A 174 8.47 -19.23 -4.03
CA ARG A 174 9.61 -18.50 -3.48
C ARG A 174 9.14 -17.13 -3.00
N ARG A 175 8.86 -16.98 -1.70
CA ARG A 175 8.46 -15.69 -1.10
C ARG A 175 9.44 -14.55 -1.38
N ASP A 176 10.72 -14.84 -1.62
CA ASP A 176 11.67 -13.80 -1.99
C ASP A 176 11.38 -13.18 -3.36
N LEU A 177 10.71 -13.88 -4.28
CA LEU A 177 10.29 -13.28 -5.56
C LEU A 177 9.18 -12.25 -5.34
N MET A 178 8.19 -12.56 -4.50
CA MET A 178 7.19 -11.60 -4.01
C MET A 178 7.86 -10.37 -3.40
N ARG A 179 8.76 -10.56 -2.43
CA ARG A 179 9.46 -9.46 -1.75
C ARG A 179 10.31 -8.62 -2.72
N LYS A 180 11.00 -9.25 -3.67
CA LYS A 180 11.74 -8.54 -4.73
C LYS A 180 10.82 -7.74 -5.65
N THR A 181 9.67 -8.29 -6.02
CA THR A 181 8.67 -7.56 -6.79
C THR A 181 8.12 -6.35 -6.03
N VAL A 182 7.69 -6.53 -4.78
CA VAL A 182 7.18 -5.44 -3.94
C VAL A 182 8.25 -4.37 -3.76
N GLY A 183 9.48 -4.75 -3.39
CA GLY A 183 10.60 -3.82 -3.22
C GLY A 183 10.98 -3.10 -4.52
N GLY A 184 10.94 -3.80 -5.66
CA GLY A 184 11.18 -3.22 -6.97
C GLY A 184 10.14 -2.17 -7.36
N ILE A 185 8.85 -2.45 -7.13
CA ILE A 185 7.77 -1.47 -7.33
C ILE A 185 7.97 -0.27 -6.40
N PHE A 186 8.29 -0.51 -5.12
CA PHE A 186 8.54 0.53 -4.13
C PHE A 186 9.63 1.50 -4.60
N VAL A 187 10.79 0.97 -4.98
CA VAL A 187 11.93 1.77 -5.45
C VAL A 187 11.58 2.49 -6.74
N ALA A 188 11.01 1.80 -7.73
CA ALA A 188 10.66 2.40 -9.01
C ALA A 188 9.64 3.54 -8.86
N PHE A 189 8.63 3.36 -8.00
CA PHE A 189 7.63 4.38 -7.70
C PHE A 189 8.26 5.58 -6.99
N LEU A 190 9.08 5.38 -5.97
CA LEU A 190 9.74 6.48 -5.26
C LEU A 190 10.75 7.22 -6.14
N GLU A 191 11.50 6.53 -6.99
CA GLU A 191 12.36 7.15 -8.01
C GLU A 191 11.56 8.02 -8.98
N ALA A 192 10.38 7.55 -9.40
CA ALA A 192 9.50 8.30 -10.26
C ALA A 192 8.97 9.57 -9.58
N ILE A 193 8.44 9.46 -8.37
CA ILE A 193 7.79 10.58 -7.68
C ILE A 193 8.81 11.58 -7.11
N PHE A 194 9.89 11.11 -6.48
CA PHE A 194 10.83 12.00 -5.80
C PHE A 194 11.90 12.56 -6.73
N LYS A 195 12.24 11.86 -7.81
CA LYS A 195 13.33 12.26 -8.71
C LYS A 195 12.87 12.52 -10.14
N GLY A 196 11.58 12.36 -10.44
CA GLY A 196 11.06 12.49 -11.80
C GLY A 196 11.54 11.39 -12.75
N ASN A 197 12.12 10.30 -12.25
CA ASN A 197 12.65 9.22 -13.09
C ASN A 197 11.62 8.09 -13.27
N TYR A 198 10.73 8.27 -14.24
CA TYR A 198 9.61 7.36 -14.49
C TYR A 198 9.98 6.08 -15.26
N LYS A 199 11.23 5.91 -15.70
CA LYS A 199 11.61 4.85 -16.65
C LYS A 199 11.25 3.45 -16.15
N GLU A 200 11.76 3.06 -14.98
CA GLU A 200 11.54 1.70 -14.47
C GLU A 200 10.09 1.50 -13.98
N TYR A 201 9.46 2.55 -13.47
CA TYR A 201 8.07 2.49 -13.07
C TYR A 201 7.13 2.25 -14.26
N ASN A 202 7.35 2.98 -15.36
CA ASN A 202 6.64 2.79 -16.62
C ASN A 202 6.89 1.40 -17.23
N ASN A 203 8.12 0.89 -17.14
CA ASN A 203 8.45 -0.46 -17.57
C ASN A 203 7.62 -1.52 -16.82
N ILE A 204 7.51 -1.41 -15.50
CA ILE A 204 6.69 -2.33 -14.68
C ILE A 204 5.21 -2.20 -15.04
N LEU A 205 4.69 -0.97 -15.22
CA LEU A 205 3.29 -0.72 -15.58
C LEU A 205 2.90 -1.34 -16.93
N GLN A 206 3.77 -1.21 -17.94
CA GLN A 206 3.47 -1.59 -19.31
C GLN A 206 3.85 -3.04 -19.63
N ASN A 207 4.94 -3.53 -19.02
CA ASN A 207 5.56 -4.81 -19.35
C ASN A 207 5.84 -5.64 -18.09
N PRO A 208 4.88 -5.80 -17.16
CA PRO A 208 5.13 -6.37 -15.83
C PRO A 208 5.78 -7.75 -15.87
N LYS A 209 5.44 -8.59 -16.86
CA LYS A 209 6.00 -9.93 -17.05
C LYS A 209 7.53 -9.93 -17.23
N TYR A 210 8.11 -8.85 -17.74
CA TYR A 210 9.54 -8.74 -18.00
C TYR A 210 10.32 -8.06 -16.87
N PHE A 211 9.63 -7.21 -16.09
CA PHE A 211 10.27 -6.35 -15.09
C PHE A 211 9.94 -6.74 -13.64
N ALA A 212 9.01 -7.68 -13.42
CA ALA A 212 8.67 -8.20 -12.09
C ALA A 212 9.04 -9.70 -11.96
N PRO A 213 9.74 -10.10 -10.88
CA PRO A 213 10.01 -11.51 -10.59
C PRO A 213 8.75 -12.37 -10.34
N ALA A 214 7.76 -11.82 -9.63
CA ALA A 214 6.44 -12.40 -9.44
C ALA A 214 5.49 -12.01 -10.58
N LYS A 215 4.52 -12.90 -10.89
CA LYS A 215 3.42 -12.57 -11.79
C LYS A 215 2.60 -11.41 -11.21
N LEU A 216 2.49 -10.32 -11.97
CA LEU A 216 1.61 -9.20 -11.67
C LEU A 216 0.42 -9.22 -12.61
N ASP A 217 -0.78 -9.46 -12.08
CA ASP A 217 -2.03 -9.51 -12.84
C ASP A 217 -3.24 -9.44 -11.87
N PRO A 218 -4.08 -8.37 -11.95
CA PRO A 218 -3.97 -7.26 -12.89
C PRO A 218 -2.85 -6.25 -12.55
N VAL A 219 -2.49 -5.44 -13.55
CA VAL A 219 -1.76 -4.17 -13.40
C VAL A 219 -2.62 -3.06 -13.97
N GLN A 220 -2.96 -2.07 -13.15
CA GLN A 220 -3.89 -1.00 -13.48
C GLN A 220 -3.28 0.36 -13.12
N ASN A 221 -3.64 1.40 -13.87
CA ASN A 221 -3.20 2.75 -13.62
C ASN A 221 -4.31 3.75 -13.94
N LYS A 222 -4.52 4.70 -13.03
CA LYS A 222 -5.31 5.92 -13.23
C LYS A 222 -4.33 7.06 -13.40
N SER A 223 -4.19 7.59 -14.60
CA SER A 223 -3.32 8.75 -14.88
C SER A 223 -4.02 10.06 -14.54
N GLU A 224 -3.26 11.14 -14.33
CA GLU A 224 -3.84 12.48 -14.22
C GLU A 224 -4.76 12.78 -15.41
N GLY A 225 -5.90 13.41 -15.13
CA GLY A 225 -6.94 13.68 -16.13
C GLY A 225 -7.79 12.47 -16.56
N SER A 226 -7.52 11.26 -16.05
CA SER A 226 -8.41 10.12 -16.31
C SER A 226 -9.75 10.28 -15.59
N SER A 227 -10.85 9.99 -16.30
CA SER A 227 -12.20 10.09 -15.75
C SER A 227 -12.48 8.93 -14.78
N CYS A 228 -12.98 9.24 -13.60
CA CYS A 228 -13.39 8.27 -12.60
C CYS A 228 -14.60 7.40 -13.00
N SER A 229 -15.27 7.75 -14.10
CA SER A 229 -16.43 7.04 -14.66
C SER A 229 -16.10 6.03 -15.77
N SER A 230 -14.83 5.91 -16.22
CA SER A 230 -14.43 5.01 -17.32
C SER A 230 -13.65 3.75 -16.88
N LEU A 231 -13.63 3.42 -15.59
CA LEU A 231 -12.76 2.35 -15.06
C LEU A 231 -13.30 0.92 -15.19
N SER A 232 -14.41 0.70 -15.90
CA SER A 232 -14.73 -0.62 -16.41
C SER A 232 -13.85 -0.94 -17.62
N ALA A 233 -12.71 -1.57 -17.35
CA ALA A 233 -11.87 -2.30 -18.31
C ALA A 233 -11.37 -1.49 -19.52
N MET A 234 -10.36 -0.64 -19.35
CA MET A 234 -9.48 -0.26 -20.47
C MET A 234 -8.02 -0.13 -20.02
N SER A 235 -7.15 -0.91 -20.66
CA SER A 235 -5.71 -0.64 -20.70
C SER A 235 -5.48 0.58 -21.59
N MET A 236 -4.99 1.71 -21.06
CA MET A 236 -4.58 2.87 -21.87
C MET A 236 -3.30 3.52 -21.28
N PRO A 237 -2.65 4.49 -21.97
CA PRO A 237 -1.30 4.33 -22.48
C PRO A 237 -0.25 5.01 -21.59
N ALA A 238 1.00 4.67 -21.89
CA ALA A 238 2.23 5.24 -21.34
C ALA A 238 2.28 6.78 -21.39
N PHE A 239 2.84 7.38 -20.34
CA PHE A 239 3.29 8.77 -20.34
C PHE A 239 4.14 9.07 -21.58
N ALA A 240 3.81 10.16 -22.29
CA ALA A 240 4.71 10.75 -23.27
C ALA A 240 5.82 11.49 -22.51
N SER A 241 7.06 11.21 -22.94
CA SER A 241 8.34 11.80 -22.50
C SER A 241 8.36 13.33 -22.49
#